data_AF-A0A1D2R268-F1
#
_entry.id   AF-A0A1D2R268-F1
#
_cell.length_a   1.000
_cell.length_b   1.000
_cell.length_c   1.000
_cell.angle_alpha   90.00
_cell.angle_beta   90.00
_cell.angle_gamma   90.00
#
_symmetry.space_group_name_H-M   'P 1'
#
loop_
_entity.id
_entity.type
_entity.pdbx_description
1 polymer ?
#
loop_
_entity_poly.entity_id
_entity_poly.type
_entity_poly.pdbx_seq_one_letter_code
_entity_poly.pdbx_strand_id
1 'polypeptide(L)'
;MANKLTGRDAGKILAWLYYIREEYSSVDSSIALRKKLKLNRSRTNNALNKLYNERLIDAIPPETPRSNWKDIRLTNPGFDILENKDNYKRHFGVELNLGIFKLKWGAEER
;
A
#
# COMPACT_ATOMS: atom_id res chain seq x y z
N MET A 1 -13.15 12.31 11.22
CA MET A 1 -11.78 12.77 10.90
C MET A 1 -10.93 11.59 10.49
N ALA A 2 -10.47 11.51 9.23
CA ALA A 2 -9.55 10.46 8.81
C ALA A 2 -8.17 10.70 9.46
N ASN A 3 -7.63 9.69 10.14
CA ASN A 3 -6.34 9.79 10.83
C ASN A 3 -5.21 9.93 9.78
N LYS A 4 -4.60 11.12 9.69
CA LYS A 4 -3.53 11.44 8.71
C LYS A 4 -2.37 10.43 8.74
N LEU A 5 -2.08 9.85 9.90
CA LEU A 5 -1.07 8.81 10.06
C LEU A 5 -1.42 7.52 9.32
N THR A 6 -2.68 7.08 9.42
CA THR A 6 -3.17 5.88 8.72
C THR A 6 -3.14 6.05 7.21
N GLY A 7 -3.49 7.23 6.70
CA GLY A 7 -3.39 7.54 5.27
C GLY A 7 -1.97 7.44 4.74
N ARG A 8 -1.00 8.00 5.47
CA ARG A 8 0.43 7.90 5.12
C ARG A 8 0.92 6.45 5.10
N ASP A 9 0.59 5.66 6.12
CA ASP A 9 1.06 4.28 6.22
C ASP A 9 0.40 3.38 5.17
N ALA A 10 -0.88 3.60 4.88
CA ALA A 10 -1.59 2.93 3.78
C ALA A 10 -0.93 3.23 2.44
N GLY A 11 -0.63 4.50 2.16
CA GLY A 11 0.07 4.88 0.94
C GLY A 11 1.44 4.22 0.80
N LYS A 12 2.21 4.09 1.89
CA LYS A 12 3.51 3.40 1.89
C LYS A 12 3.38 1.91 1.60
N ILE A 13 2.39 1.24 2.19
CA ILE A 13 2.13 -0.18 1.93
C ILE A 13 1.75 -0.37 0.47
N LEU A 14 0.84 0.45 -0.06
CA LEU A 14 0.39 0.34 -1.45
C LEU A 14 1.56 0.49 -2.43
N ALA A 15 2.41 1.51 -2.25
CA ALA A 15 3.59 1.73 -3.09
C ALA A 15 4.60 0.56 -3.03
N TRP A 16 4.79 -0.04 -1.86
CA TRP A 16 5.65 -1.22 -1.70
C TRP A 16 5.11 -2.43 -2.46
N LEU A 17 3.80 -2.69 -2.36
CA LEU A 17 3.15 -3.80 -3.06
C LEU A 17 3.31 -3.66 -4.59
N TYR A 18 3.29 -2.44 -5.11
CA TYR A 18 3.48 -2.20 -6.54
C TYR A 18 4.88 -2.59 -6.95
N TYR A 19 5.87 -2.08 -6.21
CA TYR A 19 7.28 -2.36 -6.48
C TYR A 19 7.57 -3.87 -6.49
N ILE A 20 7.11 -4.62 -5.49
CA ILE A 20 7.39 -6.07 -5.43
C ILE A 20 6.63 -6.89 -6.48
N ARG A 21 5.49 -6.38 -6.98
CA ARG A 21 4.74 -7.05 -8.05
C ARG A 21 5.50 -6.92 -9.36
N GLU A 22 5.98 -5.72 -9.69
CA GLU A 22 6.78 -5.46 -10.89
C GLU A 22 8.09 -6.26 -10.89
N GLU A 23 8.77 -6.34 -9.74
CA GLU A 23 10.10 -6.95 -9.66
C GLU A 23 10.07 -8.47 -9.44
N TYR A 24 9.08 -8.99 -8.71
CA TYR A 24 9.12 -10.37 -8.20
C TYR A 24 7.84 -11.18 -8.44
N SER A 25 6.78 -10.60 -9.01
CA SER A 25 5.45 -11.24 -9.12
C SER A 25 4.99 -11.88 -7.79
N SER A 26 5.38 -11.28 -6.67
CA SER A 26 5.27 -11.89 -5.34
C SER A 26 4.11 -11.31 -4.52
N VAL A 27 3.66 -12.10 -3.54
CA VAL A 27 2.63 -11.72 -2.56
C VAL A 27 3.30 -11.41 -1.22
N ASP A 28 2.78 -10.42 -0.47
CA ASP A 28 3.36 -10.03 0.82
C ASP A 28 2.51 -10.51 2.01
N SER A 29 3.07 -10.42 3.22
CA SER A 29 2.39 -10.66 4.49
C SER A 29 2.57 -9.46 5.42
N SER A 30 1.70 -9.28 6.40
CA SER A 30 1.87 -8.16 7.34
C SER A 30 3.13 -8.29 8.21
N ILE A 31 3.76 -9.47 8.29
CA ILE A 31 5.08 -9.62 8.93
C ILE A 31 6.17 -8.99 8.06
N ALA A 32 6.22 -9.31 6.78
CA ALA A 32 7.24 -8.81 5.86
C ALA A 32 7.07 -7.29 5.62
N LEU A 33 5.84 -6.80 5.44
CA LEU A 33 5.54 -5.36 5.39
C LEU A 33 6.06 -4.60 6.62
N ARG A 34 5.86 -5.14 7.84
CA ARG A 34 6.36 -4.50 9.07
C ARG A 34 7.87 -4.38 9.07
N LYS A 35 8.58 -5.45 8.69
CA LYS A 35 10.05 -5.47 8.64
C LYS A 35 10.58 -4.48 7.60
N LYS A 36 10.00 -4.47 6.39
CA LYS A 36 10.45 -3.63 5.27
C LYS A 36 10.15 -2.15 5.51
N LEU A 37 8.95 -1.82 5.98
CA LEU A 37 8.50 -0.43 6.14
C LEU A 37 8.75 0.13 7.54
N LYS A 38 9.36 -0.65 8.45
CA LYS A 38 9.60 -0.30 9.85
C LYS A 38 8.33 0.18 10.57
N LEU A 39 7.21 -0.48 10.27
CA LEU A 39 5.91 -0.19 10.88
C LEU A 39 5.65 -1.12 12.07
N ASN A 40 4.98 -0.61 13.10
CA ASN A 40 4.50 -1.45 14.19
C ASN A 40 3.19 -2.17 13.80
N ARG A 41 2.81 -3.18 14.59
CA ARG A 41 1.63 -4.03 14.34
C ARG A 41 0.33 -3.24 14.19
N SER A 42 0.07 -2.30 15.11
CA SER A 42 -1.17 -1.52 15.09
C SER A 42 -1.26 -0.65 13.83
N ARG A 43 -0.18 0.04 13.49
CA ARG A 43 -0.10 0.90 12.29
C ARG A 43 -0.27 0.08 11.01
N THR A 44 0.42 -1.05 10.89
CA THR A 44 0.27 -1.93 9.73
C THR A 44 -1.16 -2.46 9.59
N ASN A 45 -1.77 -2.91 10.69
CA ASN A 45 -3.15 -3.42 10.64
C ASN A 45 -4.16 -2.32 10.28
N ASN A 46 -4.01 -1.11 10.82
CA ASN A 46 -4.88 0.02 10.48
C ASN A 46 -4.75 0.42 9.01
N ALA A 47 -3.52 0.42 8.49
CA ALA A 47 -3.25 0.72 7.10
C ALA A 47 -3.82 -0.36 6.16
N LEU A 48 -3.62 -1.64 6.47
CA LEU A 48 -4.16 -2.76 5.70
C LEU A 48 -5.69 -2.79 5.73
N ASN A 49 -6.31 -2.58 6.90
CA ASN A 49 -7.77 -2.45 7.01
C ASN A 49 -8.31 -1.34 6.11
N LYS A 50 -7.66 -0.16 6.11
CA LYS A 50 -8.07 0.94 5.22
C LYS A 50 -7.98 0.51 3.75
N LEU A 51 -6.84 0.00 3.30
CA LEU A 51 -6.64 -0.41 1.91
C LEU A 51 -7.61 -1.51 1.48
N TYR A 52 -7.87 -2.48 2.35
CA TYR A 52 -8.78 -3.60 2.09
C TYR A 52 -10.23 -3.13 1.99
N ASN A 53 -10.69 -2.31 2.94
CA ASN A 53 -12.05 -1.76 2.93
C ASN A 53 -12.28 -0.84 1.72
N GLU A 54 -11.24 -0.16 1.25
CA GLU A 54 -11.28 0.67 0.04
C GLU A 54 -11.07 -0.14 -1.25
N ARG A 55 -10.96 -1.48 -1.16
CA ARG A 55 -10.76 -2.39 -2.30
C ARG A 55 -9.52 -2.08 -3.14
N LEU A 56 -8.49 -1.55 -2.50
CA LEU A 56 -7.20 -1.26 -3.15
C LEU A 56 -6.25 -2.45 -3.09
N ILE A 57 -6.46 -3.33 -2.11
CA ILE A 57 -5.74 -4.59 -1.98
C ILE A 57 -6.72 -5.75 -1.84
N ASP A 58 -6.30 -6.91 -2.32
CA ASP A 58 -6.86 -8.21 -1.95
C ASP A 58 -5.91 -8.85 -0.94
N ALA A 59 -6.47 -9.46 0.10
CA ALA A 59 -5.70 -10.13 1.12
C ALA A 59 -6.57 -11.12 1.88
N ILE A 60 -5.93 -12.07 2.57
CA ILE A 60 -6.56 -12.89 3.58
C ILE A 60 -6.47 -12.14 4.92
N PRO A 61 -7.60 -11.62 5.45
CA PRO A 61 -7.60 -10.92 6.72
C PRO A 61 -7.28 -11.87 7.89
N PRO A 62 -6.80 -11.33 9.03
CA PRO A 62 -6.46 -12.14 10.18
C PRO A 62 -7.73 -12.68 10.85
N GLU A 63 -7.78 -14.00 11.09
CA GLU A 63 -8.88 -14.67 11.82
C GLU A 63 -9.03 -14.22 13.27
N THR A 64 -7.93 -13.74 13.87
CA THR A 64 -7.90 -13.21 15.24
C THR A 64 -7.08 -11.92 15.30
N PRO A 65 -7.26 -11.06 16.31
CA PRO A 65 -6.44 -9.85 16.48
C PRO A 65 -4.92 -10.12 16.58
N ARG A 66 -4.54 -11.35 17.01
CA ARG A 66 -3.15 -11.82 17.15
C ARG A 66 -2.60 -12.48 15.88
N SER A 67 -3.46 -12.84 14.92
CA SER A 67 -3.07 -13.36 13.60
C SER A 67 -2.59 -12.24 12.66
N ASN A 68 -1.90 -12.63 11.58
CA ASN A 68 -1.35 -11.71 10.57
C ASN A 68 -2.16 -11.78 9.28
N TRP A 69 -2.16 -10.69 8.52
CA TRP A 69 -2.66 -10.68 7.15
C TRP A 69 -1.73 -11.50 6.25
N LYS A 70 -2.31 -12.25 5.32
CA LYS A 70 -1.59 -13.10 4.35
C LYS A 70 -2.04 -12.78 2.93
N ASP A 71 -1.25 -13.24 1.96
CA ASP A 71 -1.52 -13.12 0.53
C ASP A 71 -1.94 -11.71 0.09
N ILE A 72 -1.24 -10.71 0.61
CA ILE A 72 -1.54 -9.30 0.36
C ILE A 72 -1.09 -8.96 -1.06
N ARG A 73 -2.02 -8.54 -1.89
CA ARG A 73 -1.85 -8.24 -3.31
C ARG A 73 -2.53 -6.92 -3.67
N LEU A 74 -1.98 -6.23 -4.65
CA LEU A 74 -2.65 -5.10 -5.28
C LEU A 74 -3.77 -5.55 -6.19
N THR A 75 -4.90 -4.85 -6.09
CA THR A 75 -6.01 -4.92 -7.06
C THR A 75 -5.79 -3.91 -8.19
N ASN A 76 -6.57 -4.01 -9.27
CA ASN A 76 -6.52 -3.01 -10.34
C ASN A 76 -6.82 -1.57 -9.83
N PRO A 77 -7.86 -1.31 -9.01
CA PRO A 77 -8.06 0.01 -8.41
C PRO A 77 -6.86 0.51 -7.58
N GLY A 78 -6.16 -0.39 -6.90
CA GLY A 78 -4.94 -0.02 -6.17
C GLY A 78 -3.78 0.37 -7.09
N PHE A 79 -3.70 -0.23 -8.28
CA PHE A 79 -2.76 0.17 -9.34
C PHE A 79 -3.08 1.56 -9.86
N ASP A 80 -4.33 1.82 -10.23
CA ASP A 80 -4.76 3.09 -10.82
C ASP A 80 -4.43 4.30 -9.92
N ILE A 81 -4.53 4.13 -8.60
CA ILE A 81 -4.15 5.17 -7.62
C ILE A 81 -2.64 5.48 -7.66
N LEU A 82 -1.83 4.47 -8.00
CA LEU A 82 -0.38 4.55 -8.15
C LEU A 82 0.08 4.87 -9.58
N GLU A 83 -0.84 5.13 -10.51
CA GLU A 83 -0.54 5.59 -11.89
C GLU A 83 -0.79 7.08 -12.13
N ASN A 84 -1.43 7.80 -11.19
CA ASN A 84 -1.35 9.26 -11.13
C ASN A 84 -0.94 9.84 -9.76
N LYS A 85 0.11 10.67 -9.73
CA LYS A 85 0.65 11.32 -8.50
C LYS A 85 -0.38 12.19 -7.77
N ASP A 86 -1.20 12.94 -8.51
CA ASP A 86 -2.25 13.79 -7.94
C ASP A 86 -3.39 12.96 -7.36
N ASN A 87 -3.74 11.83 -8.00
CA ASN A 87 -4.71 10.89 -7.44
C ASN A 87 -4.19 10.29 -6.13
N TYR A 88 -2.93 9.87 -6.10
CA TYR A 88 -2.29 9.37 -4.88
C TYR A 88 -2.32 10.40 -3.74
N LYS A 89 -1.91 11.64 -4.02
CA LYS A 89 -1.88 12.74 -3.03
C LYS A 89 -3.29 13.04 -2.52
N ARG A 90 -4.29 13.10 -3.41
CA ARG A 90 -5.69 13.33 -3.05
C ARG A 90 -6.23 12.21 -2.15
N HIS A 91 -5.87 10.96 -2.43
CA HIS A 91 -6.39 9.80 -1.71
C HIS A 91 -5.76 9.60 -0.32
N PHE A 92 -4.43 9.77 -0.22
CA PHE A 92 -3.71 9.51 1.04
C PHE A 92 -3.36 10.78 1.84
N GLY A 93 -3.59 11.97 1.28
CA GLY A 93 -3.28 13.24 1.93
C GLY A 93 -1.79 13.47 2.17
N VAL A 94 -0.93 12.72 1.47
CA VAL A 94 0.52 12.80 1.55
C VAL A 94 1.14 12.75 0.17
N GLU A 95 2.18 13.54 -0.04
CA GLU A 95 3.07 13.33 -1.17
C GLU A 95 4.07 12.25 -0.78
N LEU A 96 4.11 11.15 -1.54
CA LEU A 96 5.24 10.23 -1.48
C LEU A 96 6.24 10.68 -2.54
N ASN A 97 7.44 11.06 -2.10
CA ASN A 97 8.55 11.28 -3.02
C ASN A 97 9.09 9.90 -3.40
N LEU A 98 8.67 9.39 -4.55
CA LEU A 98 8.94 8.03 -5.00
C LEU A 98 10.36 7.85 -5.56
N GLY A 99 11.31 8.72 -5.22
CA GLY A 99 12.71 8.59 -5.64
C GLY A 99 13.42 7.27 -5.26
N ILE A 100 12.80 6.42 -4.43
CA ILE A 100 13.27 5.07 -4.07
C ILE A 100 12.54 3.97 -4.87
N PHE A 101 11.33 4.24 -5.37
CA PHE A 101 10.49 3.30 -6.11
C PHE A 101 10.25 3.86 -7.52
N LYS A 102 10.94 3.35 -8.53
CA LYS A 102 10.70 3.76 -9.93
C LYS A 102 9.33 3.27 -10.40
N LEU A 103 8.25 3.95 -9.99
CA LEU A 103 6.98 3.86 -10.69
C LEU A 103 7.17 4.53 -12.04
N LYS A 104 6.98 3.79 -13.13
CA LYS A 104 6.80 4.39 -14.45
C LYS A 104 5.40 4.99 -14.45
N TRP A 105 5.26 6.19 -13.91
CA TRP A 105 4.11 7.02 -14.22
C TRP A 105 4.07 7.11 -15.75
N GLY A 106 2.95 6.72 -16.35
CA GLY A 106 2.78 6.68 -17.81
C GLY A 106 3.43 7.92 -18.42
N ALA A 107 4.29 7.69 -19.42
CA ALA A 107 5.17 8.68 -20.00
C ALA A 107 4.49 10.05 -20.07
N GLU A 108 5.11 11.05 -19.42
CA GLU A 108 4.83 12.44 -19.75
C GLU A 108 5.39 12.63 -21.17
N GLU A 109 4.56 12.32 -22.18
CA GLU A 109 4.81 12.75 -23.56
C GLU A 109 4.82 14.28 -23.53
N ARG A 110 6.03 14.84 -23.56
CA ARG A 110 6.29 16.20 -24.04
C ARG A 110 7.01 16.12 -25.36
#